data_AF-A0AA35WCP2-F1
#
_entry.id   AF-A0AA35WCP2-F1
#
_cell.length_a   1.000
_cell.length_b   1.000
_cell.length_c   1.000
_cell.angle_alpha   90.00
_cell.angle_beta   90.00
_cell.angle_gamma   90.00
#
_symmetry.space_group_name_H-M   'P 1'
#
loop_
_entity.id
_entity.type
_entity.pdbx_description
1 polymer ?
#
loop_
_entity_poly.entity_id
_entity_poly.type
_entity_poly.pdbx_seq_one_letter_code
_entity_poly.pdbx_strand_id
1 'polypeptide(L)'
;MSPMRSADGLLYTAMKSDMWMEIDRHSGKKLHTISSEGSMSSCPATETYTRSFFIARTAYTLRVYDSVTKEKRWDATYLEYNSYSSTPTINRDHLYFSSTTDDMLISIDPNTGNSTIYCTFGNLNLRSKEI
;
A
#
# COMPACT_ATOMS: atom_id res chain seq x y z
N MET A 1 7.18 -13.20 -10.47
CA MET A 1 8.45 -12.80 -11.09
C MET A 1 9.46 -13.92 -10.85
N SER A 2 10.23 -14.31 -11.87
CA SER A 2 11.21 -15.40 -11.75
C SER A 2 12.55 -14.87 -11.24
N PRO A 3 13.18 -15.53 -10.25
CA PRO A 3 14.50 -15.10 -9.77
C PRO A 3 15.56 -15.28 -10.86
N MET A 4 16.51 -14.35 -10.94
CA MET A 4 17.65 -14.43 -11.87
C MET A 4 18.97 -14.49 -11.12
N ARG A 5 19.88 -15.33 -11.63
CA ARG A 5 21.27 -15.37 -11.19
C ARG A 5 22.14 -14.71 -12.25
N SER A 6 22.91 -13.70 -11.87
CA SER A 6 23.85 -13.01 -12.75
C SER A 6 25.22 -13.70 -12.76
N ALA A 7 26.03 -13.41 -13.78
CA ALA A 7 27.35 -14.01 -13.97
C ALA A 7 28.38 -13.58 -12.91
N ASP A 8 28.15 -12.45 -12.25
CA ASP A 8 28.96 -11.92 -11.13
C ASP A 8 28.66 -12.60 -9.78
N GLY A 9 27.79 -13.61 -9.76
CA GLY A 9 27.47 -14.36 -8.54
C GLY A 9 26.41 -13.73 -7.66
N LEU A 10 25.61 -12.79 -8.16
CA LEU A 10 24.46 -12.25 -7.43
C LEU A 10 23.15 -12.96 -7.80
N LEU A 11 22.25 -13.08 -6.83
CA LEU A 11 20.90 -13.60 -6.99
C LEU A 11 19.90 -12.47 -6.74
N TYR A 12 19.17 -12.11 -7.78
CA TYR A 12 18.12 -11.10 -7.72
C TYR A 12 16.77 -11.77 -7.53
N THR A 13 16.04 -11.35 -6.50
CA THR A 13 14.67 -11.78 -6.27
C THR A 13 13.77 -10.56 -6.21
N ALA A 14 12.60 -10.67 -6.85
CA ALA A 14 11.61 -9.62 -6.88
C ALA A 14 10.27 -10.19 -6.42
N MET A 15 9.61 -9.47 -5.51
CA MET A 15 8.32 -9.84 -4.95
C MET A 15 7.33 -8.70 -5.15
N LYS A 16 6.12 -9.03 -5.60
CA LYS A 16 4.97 -8.11 -5.61
C LYS A 16 3.98 -8.59 -4.55
N SER A 17 3.58 -7.72 -3.64
CA SER A 17 2.56 -8.00 -2.63
C SER A 17 1.44 -6.98 -2.74
N ASP A 18 0.22 -7.45 -2.96
CA ASP A 18 -0.98 -6.64 -3.08
C ASP A 18 -1.83 -6.72 -1.80
N MET A 19 -2.24 -5.57 -1.28
CA MET A 19 -3.11 -5.44 -0.11
C MET A 19 -4.19 -4.37 -0.29
N TRP A 20 -5.28 -4.50 0.44
CA TRP A 20 -6.40 -3.56 0.47
C TRP A 20 -6.67 -3.16 1.92
N MET A 21 -6.73 -1.87 2.20
CA MET A 21 -7.04 -1.34 3.52
C MET A 21 -8.44 -0.75 3.50
N GLU A 22 -9.31 -1.22 4.39
CA GLU A 22 -10.60 -0.57 4.62
C GLU A 22 -10.42 0.59 5.59
N ILE A 23 -10.86 1.78 5.18
CA ILE A 23 -10.81 3.00 5.97
C ILE A 23 -12.23 3.49 6.23
N ASP A 24 -12.56 3.77 7.49
CA ASP A 24 -13.82 4.41 7.86
C ASP A 24 -13.85 5.86 7.33
N ARG A 25 -14.90 6.21 6.60
CA ARG A 25 -14.98 7.49 5.87
C ARG A 25 -15.01 8.71 6.78
N HIS A 26 -15.62 8.58 7.96
CA HIS A 26 -15.89 9.68 8.88
C HIS A 26 -14.74 9.90 9.86
N SER A 27 -14.29 8.84 10.52
CA SER A 27 -13.22 8.88 11.52
C SER A 27 -11.83 8.78 10.92
N GLY A 28 -11.74 8.25 9.71
CA GLY A 28 -10.48 8.01 9.04
C GLY A 28 -9.61 6.90 9.59
N LYS A 29 -10.17 6.07 10.47
CA LYS A 29 -9.45 4.94 11.05
C LYS A 29 -9.39 3.79 10.07
N LYS A 30 -8.22 3.14 9.99
CA LYS A 30 -8.07 1.84 9.34
C LYS A 30 -8.85 0.79 10.12
N LEU A 31 -9.84 0.19 9.47
CA LEU A 31 -10.71 -0.84 10.04
C LEU A 31 -10.09 -2.23 9.91
N HIS A 32 -9.75 -2.64 8.68
CA HIS A 32 -9.09 -3.91 8.43
C HIS A 32 -8.13 -3.85 7.23
N THR A 33 -7.35 -4.92 7.04
CA THR A 33 -6.45 -5.09 5.90
C THR A 33 -6.62 -6.47 5.30
N ILE A 34 -6.87 -6.54 3.99
CA ILE A 34 -6.94 -7.76 3.19
C ILE A 34 -5.62 -7.85 2.41
N SER A 35 -5.02 -9.02 2.32
CA SER A 35 -3.86 -9.29 1.47
C SER A 35 -4.13 -10.47 0.56
N SER A 36 -3.48 -10.53 -0.59
CA SER A 36 -3.61 -11.66 -1.52
C SER A 36 -3.19 -13.03 -0.93
N GLU A 37 -2.41 -13.03 0.16
CA GLU A 37 -1.97 -14.24 0.87
C GLU A 37 -2.96 -14.71 1.96
N GLY A 38 -3.97 -13.89 2.27
CA GLY A 38 -5.04 -14.21 3.22
C GLY A 38 -6.31 -14.64 2.52
N SER A 39 -7.12 -15.49 3.16
CA SER A 39 -8.44 -15.87 2.63
C SER A 39 -9.31 -14.63 2.47
N MET A 40 -9.71 -14.30 1.24
CA MET A 40 -10.80 -13.36 0.99
C MET A 40 -12.12 -13.98 1.50
N SER A 41 -12.45 -13.78 2.77
CA SER A 41 -13.80 -14.06 3.24
C SER A 41 -14.72 -12.93 2.78
N SER A 42 -15.41 -13.17 1.66
CA SER A 42 -16.51 -12.38 1.12
C SER A 42 -16.12 -11.07 0.41
N CYS A 43 -16.65 -10.93 -0.81
CA CYS A 43 -16.67 -9.66 -1.55
C CYS A 43 -17.39 -8.62 -0.67
N PRO A 44 -16.82 -7.43 -0.38
CA PRO A 44 -17.51 -6.43 0.42
C PRO A 44 -18.76 -6.03 -0.36
N ALA A 45 -19.94 -6.38 0.16
CA ALA A 45 -21.20 -6.08 -0.48
C ALA A 45 -21.46 -4.57 -0.45
N THR A 46 -22.25 -4.13 -1.43
CA THR A 46 -22.51 -2.74 -1.84
C THR A 46 -22.91 -1.77 -0.70
N GLU A 47 -23.36 -2.27 0.45
CA GLU A 47 -23.81 -1.46 1.59
C GLU A 47 -22.65 -0.93 2.45
N THR A 48 -21.51 -1.64 2.51
CA THR A 48 -20.34 -1.25 3.32
C THR A 48 -19.64 0.00 2.76
N TYR A 49 -19.70 0.23 1.44
CA TYR A 49 -19.04 1.37 0.77
C TYR A 49 -19.64 2.74 1.10
N THR A 50 -20.81 2.79 1.73
CA THR A 50 -21.39 4.06 2.21
C THR A 50 -20.66 4.60 3.43
N ARG A 51 -20.08 3.71 4.26
CA ARG A 51 -19.45 4.04 5.54
C ARG A 51 -17.92 3.91 5.52
N SER A 52 -17.37 3.09 4.64
CA SER A 52 -15.93 2.89 4.47
C SER A 52 -15.53 2.88 3.00
N PHE A 53 -14.24 3.08 2.73
CA PHE A 53 -13.66 2.95 1.40
C PHE A 53 -12.38 2.14 1.45
N PHE A 54 -11.99 1.54 0.32
CA PHE A 54 -10.79 0.73 0.22
C PHE A 54 -9.66 1.45 -0.51
N ILE A 55 -8.46 1.32 0.03
CA ILE A 55 -7.21 1.74 -0.63
C ILE A 55 -6.43 0.48 -0.96
N ALA A 56 -6.15 0.27 -2.24
CA ALA A 56 -5.21 -0.75 -2.67
C ALA A 56 -3.78 -0.22 -2.50
N ARG A 57 -2.89 -1.06 -2.01
CA ARG A 57 -1.45 -0.81 -1.93
C ARG A 57 -0.73 -2.00 -2.54
N THR A 58 0.20 -1.70 -3.43
CA THR A 58 1.13 -2.67 -4.00
C THR A 58 2.52 -2.37 -3.50
N ALA A 59 3.18 -3.39 -2.93
CA ALA A 59 4.58 -3.34 -2.55
C ALA A 59 5.42 -4.15 -3.53
N TYR A 60 6.43 -3.50 -4.12
CA TYR A 60 7.43 -4.12 -4.98
C TYR A 60 8.75 -4.19 -4.21
N THR A 61 9.14 -5.37 -3.78
CA THR A 61 10.40 -5.58 -3.04
C THR A 61 11.42 -6.24 -3.95
N LEU A 62 12.60 -5.62 -4.06
CA LEU A 62 13.75 -6.16 -4.76
C LEU A 62 14.83 -6.50 -3.72
N ARG A 63 15.35 -7.72 -3.77
CA ARG A 63 16.42 -8.19 -2.89
C ARG A 63 17.56 -8.78 -3.70
N VAL A 64 18.77 -8.46 -3.29
CA VAL A 64 19.99 -8.99 -3.88
C VAL A 64 20.71 -9.82 -2.83
N TYR A 65 21.02 -11.06 -3.18
CA TYR A 65 21.77 -11.99 -2.36
C TYR A 65 23.09 -12.33 -3.02
N ASP A 66 24.13 -12.49 -2.22
CA ASP A 66 25.35 -13.15 -2.68
C ASP A 66 25.04 -14.64 -2.88
N SER A 67 25.29 -15.17 -4.07
CA SER A 67 24.93 -16.56 -4.39
C SER A 67 25.83 -17.59 -3.72
N VAL A 68 27.02 -17.19 -3.26
CA VAL A 68 28.00 -18.04 -2.57
C VAL A 68 27.73 -18.02 -1.07
N THR A 69 27.71 -16.83 -0.46
CA THR A 69 27.54 -16.70 1.01
C THR A 69 26.09 -16.79 1.44
N LYS A 70 25.13 -16.64 0.51
CA LYS A 70 23.68 -16.53 0.76
C LYS A 70 23.27 -15.30 1.58
N GLU A 71 24.19 -14.36 1.80
CA GLU A 71 23.91 -13.14 2.55
C GLU A 71 23.12 -12.12 1.73
N LYS A 72 22.22 -11.40 2.39
CA LYS A 72 21.46 -10.30 1.78
C LYS A 72 22.35 -9.07 1.66
N ARG A 73 22.60 -8.63 0.42
CA ARG A 73 23.46 -7.48 0.10
C ARG A 73 22.64 -6.20 0.00
N TRP A 74 21.42 -6.28 -0.51
CA TRP A 74 20.53 -5.14 -0.69
C TRP A 74 19.07 -5.54 -0.55
N ASP A 75 18.26 -4.65 0.02
CA ASP A 75 16.83 -4.82 0.25
C ASP A 75 16.15 -3.45 0.11
N ALA A 76 15.37 -3.26 -0.94
CA ALA A 76 14.53 -2.07 -1.04
C ALA A 76 13.12 -2.44 -1.47
N THR A 77 12.18 -1.65 -0.99
CA THR A 77 10.76 -1.78 -1.28
C THR A 77 10.23 -0.46 -1.81
N TYR A 78 9.61 -0.51 -2.98
CA TYR A 78 8.84 0.58 -3.56
C TYR A 78 7.34 0.34 -3.30
N LEU A 79 6.63 1.40 -2.93
CA LEU A 79 5.21 1.34 -2.61
C LEU A 79 4.42 2.15 -3.63
N GLU A 80 3.29 1.59 -4.04
CA GLU A 80 2.32 2.23 -4.91
C GLU A 80 0.95 2.15 -4.24
N TYR A 81 0.23 3.28 -4.17
CA TYR A 81 -1.12 3.35 -3.61
C TYR A 81 -2.11 3.66 -4.72
N ASN A 82 -3.14 2.83 -4.83
CA ASN A 82 -4.24 2.99 -5.77
C ASN A 82 -5.56 3.08 -5.00
N SER A 83 -6.27 4.21 -5.09
CA SER A 83 -7.62 4.32 -4.56
C SER A 83 -8.62 3.80 -5.60
N TYR A 84 -9.19 2.62 -5.40
CA TYR A 84 -10.26 2.14 -6.26
C TYR A 84 -11.59 2.76 -5.80
N SER A 85 -12.03 3.82 -6.49
CA SER A 85 -13.41 4.29 -6.37
C SER A 85 -14.27 3.39 -7.26
N SER A 86 -14.81 2.31 -6.68
CA SER A 86 -15.74 1.40 -7.36
C SER A 86 -17.10 2.06 -7.55
N THR A 87 -17.20 3.13 -8.35
CA THR A 87 -18.42 3.62 -9.04
C THR A 87 -18.16 5.00 -9.67
N PRO A 88 -18.42 5.19 -10.99
CA PRO A 88 -18.36 6.50 -11.63
C PRO A 88 -19.70 7.25 -11.60
N THR A 89 -20.57 7.02 -10.60
CA THR A 89 -21.94 7.53 -10.66
C THR A 89 -22.45 7.94 -9.28
N ILE A 90 -22.62 9.27 -9.14
CA ILE A 90 -23.37 10.01 -8.11
C ILE A 90 -22.58 10.29 -6.81
N ASN A 91 -22.22 11.57 -6.63
CA ASN A 91 -21.56 12.18 -5.46
C ASN A 91 -20.12 11.74 -5.16
N ARG A 92 -19.17 12.38 -5.85
CA ARG A 92 -17.79 12.53 -5.35
C ARG A 92 -17.80 13.53 -4.18
N ASP A 93 -18.26 13.08 -3.01
CA ASP A 93 -18.26 13.91 -1.80
C ASP A 93 -16.83 14.22 -1.31
N HIS A 94 -15.82 13.50 -1.80
CA HIS A 94 -14.43 13.67 -1.38
C HIS A 94 -13.41 13.35 -2.50
N LEU A 95 -12.32 14.11 -2.53
CA LEU A 95 -11.11 13.88 -3.33
C LEU A 95 -10.06 13.16 -2.48
N TYR A 96 -9.37 12.17 -3.03
CA TYR A 96 -8.36 11.39 -2.31
C TYR A 96 -6.97 11.57 -2.92
N PHE A 97 -5.98 11.87 -2.10
CA PHE A 97 -4.57 12.03 -2.49
C PHE A 97 -3.69 11.13 -1.64
N SER A 98 -2.73 10.43 -2.26
CA SER A 98 -1.74 9.59 -1.57
C SER A 98 -0.31 10.10 -1.80
N SER A 99 0.50 10.08 -0.74
CA SER A 99 1.95 10.26 -0.77
C SER A 99 2.61 8.94 -0.40
N THR A 100 3.48 8.44 -1.28
CA THR A 100 4.29 7.24 -1.04
C THR A 100 5.51 7.51 -0.18
N THR A 101 5.98 8.75 -0.10
CA THR A 101 7.15 9.15 0.69
C THR A 101 6.83 9.22 2.18
N ASP A 102 5.68 9.81 2.51
CA ASP A 102 5.24 10.02 3.89
C ASP A 102 4.21 8.96 4.33
N ASP A 103 3.98 7.97 3.46
CA ASP A 103 2.94 6.97 3.61
C ASP A 103 1.56 7.60 3.94
N MET A 104 1.22 8.74 3.37
CA MET A 104 0.06 9.54 3.78
C MET A 104 -1.11 9.39 2.79
N LEU A 105 -2.33 9.29 3.28
CA LEU A 105 -3.54 9.56 2.50
C LEU A 105 -4.31 10.74 3.08
N ILE A 106 -4.75 11.65 2.21
CA ILE A 106 -5.62 12.77 2.53
C ILE A 106 -6.93 12.62 1.75
N SER A 107 -8.06 12.84 2.43
CA SER A 107 -9.33 13.21 1.77
C SER A 107 -9.55 14.71 1.90
N ILE A 108 -10.10 15.30 0.85
CA ILE A 108 -10.56 16.69 0.84
C ILE A 108 -12.02 16.70 0.40
N ASP A 109 -12.90 17.30 1.21
CA ASP A 109 -14.24 17.67 0.75
C ASP A 109 -14.13 18.83 -0.25
N PRO A 110 -14.50 18.64 -1.53
CA PRO A 110 -14.37 19.68 -2.54
C PRO A 110 -15.34 20.85 -2.33
N ASN A 111 -16.42 20.66 -1.55
CA ASN A 111 -17.42 21.70 -1.30
C ASN A 111 -17.02 22.61 -0.13
N THR A 112 -16.43 22.04 0.92
CA THR A 112 -16.03 22.80 2.13
C THR A 112 -14.53 23.11 2.19
N GLY A 113 -13.70 22.41 1.40
CA GLY A 113 -12.25 22.47 1.48
C GLY A 113 -11.66 21.80 2.72
N ASN A 114 -12.48 21.14 3.54
CA ASN A 114 -12.04 20.49 4.75
C ASN A 114 -11.24 19.21 4.42
N SER A 115 -10.09 19.04 5.06
CA SER A 115 -9.19 17.91 4.81
C SER A 115 -9.10 16.98 6.01
N THR A 116 -9.25 15.68 5.76
CA THR A 116 -9.05 14.62 6.75
C THR A 116 -7.82 13.81 6.38
N ILE A 117 -6.85 13.73 7.29
CA ILE A 117 -5.61 12.94 7.11
C ILE A 117 -5.84 11.56 7.74
N TYR A 118 -5.60 10.50 6.96
CA TYR A 118 -6.05 9.14 7.28
C TYR A 118 -5.00 8.22 7.90
N CYS A 119 -3.74 8.65 8.06
CA CYS A 119 -2.59 7.97 8.70
C CYS A 119 -1.36 7.88 7.78
N THR A 120 -0.20 7.76 8.42
CA THR A 120 1.05 7.22 7.91
C THR A 120 0.95 5.69 7.85
N PHE A 121 0.93 5.08 6.67
CA PHE A 121 0.88 3.62 6.49
C PHE A 121 2.20 2.90 6.86
N GLY A 122 3.21 3.62 7.37
CA GLY A 122 4.50 3.09 7.78
C GLY A 122 4.67 3.01 9.29
N ASN A 123 4.68 1.80 9.84
CA ASN A 123 5.48 1.49 11.03
C ASN A 123 6.80 0.90 10.54
N LEU A 124 7.56 1.68 9.77
CA LEU A 124 8.89 1.32 9.32
C LEU A 124 9.88 2.02 10.24
N ASN A 125 10.47 1.24 11.14
CA ASN A 125 11.70 1.60 11.84
C ASN A 125 12.78 1.85 10.77
N LEU A 126 12.83 3.05 10.21
CA LEU A 126 13.99 3.54 9.48
C LEU A 126 15.05 3.86 10.53
N ARG A 127 15.78 2.83 10.98
CA ARG A 127 17.12 3.05 11.53
C ARG A 127 17.99 3.48 10.36
N SER A 128 18.04 4.78 10.10
CA SER A 128 19.15 5.38 9.35
C SER A 128 20.42 5.12 10.15
N LYS A 129 21.26 4.21 9.69
CA LYS A 129 22.68 4.22 10.05
C LYS A 129 23.33 5.15 9.03
N GLU A 130 23.71 6.33 9.50
CA GLU A 130 24.51 7.29 8.76
C GLU A 130 25.84 6.62 8.34
N ILE A 131 26.29 6.92 7.12
CA ILE A 131 27.69 6.77 6.68
C ILE A 131 28.27 8.17 6.65
#